data_AF-A0A9E0TXA6-F1
#
_entry.id   AF-A0A9E0TXA6-F1
#
_cell.length_a   1.000
_cell.length_b   1.000
_cell.length_c   1.000
_cell.angle_alpha   90.00
_cell.angle_beta   90.00
_cell.angle_gamma   90.00
#
_symmetry.space_group_name_H-M   'P 1'
#
loop_
_entity.id
_entity.type
_entity.pdbx_description
1 polymer ?
#
loop_
_entity_poly.entity_id
_entity_poly.type
_entity_poly.pdbx_seq_one_letter_code
_entity_poly.pdbx_strand_id
1 'polypeptide(L)'
;VHHSPLPSTYDLFDEGAANHTRFSPGLHLFVWGRSMNSLDTSPKRYPARQSKEAQEAIIRLHQLDNVVLAQQNPHIIDQGVFHNDVIATGCGSFFLLHEEAYVNTHAVIEELQQKAKNSLQIALIEKKELSVSEAVSSYLFNSQIVRVGNSQILIAPTETEHSPAAKKVIDRLPIDKVIFVPINQSMKNGGGPACLRLRLSLTPDELASIRQNVLFTEPLYEKLRKCIESEYPEQFTLADLLDERFRKKIEETTLSISSFL
;
A
#
# COMPACT_ATOMS: atom_id res chain seq x y z
N VAL A 1 -12.30 -9.57 13.57
CA VAL A 1 -12.66 -10.89 13.01
C VAL A 1 -11.80 -11.11 11.76
N HIS A 2 -11.25 -12.30 11.57
CA HIS A 2 -10.57 -12.66 10.32
C HIS A 2 -11.57 -13.40 9.42
N HIS A 3 -11.84 -12.87 8.23
CA HIS A 3 -12.74 -13.47 7.26
C HIS A 3 -11.95 -14.32 6.25
N SER A 4 -12.56 -15.37 5.72
CA SER A 4 -12.01 -16.08 4.57
C SER A 4 -11.89 -15.15 3.36
N PRO A 5 -10.92 -15.39 2.45
CA PRO A 5 -10.86 -14.64 1.20
C PRO A 5 -12.15 -14.82 0.40
N LEU A 6 -12.46 -13.83 -0.45
CA LEU A 6 -13.56 -13.93 -1.41
C LEU A 6 -13.32 -15.09 -2.38
N PRO A 7 -14.39 -15.64 -3.00
CA PRO A 7 -14.25 -16.65 -4.05
C PRO A 7 -13.29 -16.20 -5.16
N SER A 8 -12.42 -17.12 -5.61
CA SER A 8 -11.40 -16.86 -6.64
C SER A 8 -11.99 -16.80 -8.05
N THR A 9 -12.90 -15.86 -8.27
CA THR A 9 -13.55 -15.58 -9.56
C THR A 9 -13.12 -14.23 -10.09
N TYR A 10 -13.08 -14.06 -11.41
CA TYR A 10 -12.71 -12.79 -12.04
C TYR A 10 -13.51 -11.63 -11.44
N ASP A 11 -14.82 -11.75 -11.26
CA ASP A 11 -15.65 -10.65 -10.74
C ASP A 11 -15.39 -10.28 -9.28
N LEU A 12 -14.62 -11.08 -8.53
CA LEU A 12 -14.33 -10.87 -7.11
C LEU A 12 -12.82 -10.82 -6.81
N PHE A 13 -11.98 -10.53 -7.82
CA PHE A 13 -10.56 -10.29 -7.53
C PHE A 13 -10.39 -9.07 -6.62
N ASP A 14 -9.55 -9.29 -5.61
CA ASP A 14 -9.28 -8.40 -4.50
C ASP A 14 -7.78 -8.41 -4.20
N GLU A 15 -7.15 -7.23 -4.26
CA GLU A 15 -5.74 -7.01 -3.90
C GLU A 15 -5.62 -6.33 -2.52
N GLY A 16 -6.73 -6.24 -1.78
CA GLY A 16 -6.77 -5.87 -0.37
C GLY A 16 -6.29 -4.44 -0.09
N ALA A 17 -5.43 -4.32 0.93
CA ALA A 17 -5.07 -3.04 1.52
C ALA A 17 -4.34 -2.06 0.57
N ALA A 18 -3.76 -2.56 -0.53
CA ALA A 18 -3.14 -1.71 -1.56
C ALA A 18 -4.16 -0.78 -2.25
N ASN A 19 -5.44 -1.16 -2.22
CA ASN A 19 -6.56 -0.38 -2.77
C ASN A 19 -7.48 0.23 -1.70
N HIS A 20 -6.99 0.33 -0.47
CA HIS A 20 -7.73 0.86 0.68
C HIS A 20 -6.94 1.96 1.41
N THR A 21 -7.63 3.02 1.82
CA THR A 21 -7.10 4.02 2.74
C THR A 21 -8.10 4.29 3.85
N ARG A 22 -7.62 4.36 5.10
CA ARG A 22 -8.43 4.75 6.25
C ARG A 22 -7.97 6.11 6.77
N PHE A 23 -8.92 7.01 6.94
CA PHE A 23 -8.75 8.32 7.54
C PHE A 23 -9.38 8.37 8.94
N SER A 24 -9.00 9.36 9.75
CA SER A 24 -9.57 9.60 11.07
C SER A 24 -10.74 10.60 11.04
N PRO A 25 -11.85 10.38 11.78
CA PRO A 25 -12.16 9.20 12.60
C PRO A 25 -12.98 8.15 11.81
N GLY A 26 -12.32 7.21 11.14
CA GLY A 26 -12.96 6.02 10.57
C GLY A 26 -13.66 6.24 9.23
N LEU A 27 -13.17 7.13 8.36
CA LEU A 27 -13.60 7.22 6.96
C LEU A 27 -12.73 6.29 6.11
N HIS A 28 -13.36 5.47 5.27
CA HIS A 28 -12.67 4.50 4.42
C HIS A 28 -12.81 4.88 2.94
N LEU A 29 -11.70 4.93 2.22
CA LEU A 29 -11.67 5.01 0.76
C LEU A 29 -11.30 3.64 0.21
N PHE A 30 -12.19 3.08 -0.61
CA PHE A 30 -11.94 1.86 -1.36
C PHE A 30 -11.89 2.18 -2.85
N VAL A 31 -10.82 1.74 -3.49
CA VAL A 31 -10.54 2.06 -4.89
C VAL A 31 -10.66 0.79 -5.73
N TRP A 32 -11.23 0.89 -6.92
CA TRP A 32 -11.41 -0.24 -7.83
C TRP A 32 -11.06 0.17 -9.27
N GLY A 33 -10.65 -0.79 -10.09
CA GLY A 33 -10.27 -0.54 -11.48
C GLY A 33 -11.31 -0.99 -12.51
N ARG A 34 -12.21 -1.91 -12.13
CA ARG A 34 -13.30 -2.41 -12.99
C ARG A 34 -14.55 -2.79 -12.20
N SER A 35 -15.66 -2.93 -12.92
CA SER A 35 -16.94 -3.45 -12.43
C SER A 35 -17.65 -4.20 -13.57
N MET A 36 -18.52 -5.15 -13.22
CA MET A 36 -19.29 -5.93 -14.20
C MET A 36 -20.14 -5.04 -15.14
N ASN A 37 -20.57 -3.88 -14.63
CA ASN A 37 -21.48 -2.98 -15.34
C ASN A 37 -20.75 -1.88 -16.16
N SER A 38 -19.42 -1.94 -16.28
CA SER A 38 -18.62 -0.81 -16.78
C SER A 38 -17.55 -1.23 -17.79
N LEU A 39 -18.00 -1.88 -18.87
CA LEU A 39 -17.12 -2.33 -19.96
C LEU A 39 -16.37 -1.16 -20.65
N ASP A 40 -17.01 0.01 -20.80
CA ASP A 40 -16.44 1.16 -21.52
C ASP A 40 -15.43 2.01 -20.70
N THR A 41 -15.27 1.75 -19.40
CA THR A 41 -14.36 2.51 -18.52
C THR A 41 -13.19 1.68 -17.97
N SER A 42 -12.89 0.55 -18.61
CA SER A 42 -11.78 -0.34 -18.22
C SER A 42 -10.44 0.04 -18.88
N PRO A 43 -9.29 -0.26 -18.23
CA PRO A 43 -7.98 -0.11 -18.85
C PRO A 43 -7.81 -1.01 -20.08
N LYS A 44 -6.98 -0.60 -21.04
CA LYS A 44 -6.85 -1.24 -22.36
C LYS A 44 -5.59 -2.09 -22.51
N ARG A 45 -4.53 -1.79 -21.75
CA ARG A 45 -3.21 -2.43 -21.84
C ARG A 45 -2.92 -3.32 -20.64
N TYR A 46 -3.14 -2.83 -19.43
CA TYR A 46 -2.88 -3.57 -18.19
C TYR A 46 -4.20 -3.92 -17.48
N PRO A 47 -4.29 -5.10 -16.84
CA PRO A 47 -5.53 -5.53 -16.22
C PRO A 47 -5.85 -4.71 -14.97
N ALA A 48 -7.12 -4.31 -14.83
CA ALA A 48 -7.66 -3.85 -13.55
C ALA A 48 -7.81 -5.05 -12.60
N ARG A 49 -6.93 -5.13 -11.60
CA ARG A 49 -6.89 -6.28 -10.67
C ARG A 49 -8.01 -6.22 -9.65
N GLN A 50 -8.36 -5.04 -9.16
CA GLN A 50 -9.41 -4.84 -8.16
C GLN A 50 -10.78 -4.62 -8.81
N SER A 51 -11.76 -5.44 -8.40
CA SER A 51 -13.17 -5.27 -8.76
C SER A 51 -13.93 -4.41 -7.74
N LYS A 52 -14.94 -3.67 -8.20
CA LYS A 52 -15.87 -2.93 -7.33
C LYS A 52 -16.66 -3.89 -6.44
N GLU A 53 -17.08 -5.01 -7.01
CA GLU A 53 -17.88 -6.04 -6.36
C GLU A 53 -17.13 -6.68 -5.18
N ALA A 54 -15.81 -6.90 -5.33
CA ALA A 54 -14.96 -7.31 -4.21
C ALA A 54 -14.95 -6.25 -3.11
N GLN A 55 -14.75 -4.97 -3.45
CA GLN A 55 -14.73 -3.91 -2.43
C GLN A 55 -16.05 -3.84 -1.67
N GLU A 56 -17.19 -3.90 -2.37
CA GLU A 56 -18.50 -3.94 -1.74
C GLU A 56 -18.69 -5.17 -0.84
N ALA A 57 -18.15 -6.33 -1.22
CA ALA A 57 -18.17 -7.53 -0.37
C ALA A 57 -17.31 -7.36 0.89
N ILE A 58 -16.10 -6.81 0.77
CA ILE A 58 -15.22 -6.51 1.90
C ILE A 58 -15.87 -5.50 2.85
N ILE A 59 -16.46 -4.41 2.32
CA ILE A 59 -17.20 -3.42 3.10
C ILE A 59 -18.30 -4.09 3.94
N ARG A 60 -19.08 -5.00 3.34
CA ARG A 60 -20.13 -5.74 4.04
C ARG A 60 -19.57 -6.70 5.10
N LEU A 61 -18.55 -7.48 4.78
CA LEU A 61 -17.92 -8.43 5.71
C LEU A 61 -17.37 -7.72 6.96
N HIS A 62 -16.75 -6.56 6.76
CA HIS A 62 -16.17 -5.74 7.82
C HIS A 62 -17.17 -4.78 8.47
N GLN A 63 -18.43 -4.76 8.03
CA GLN A 63 -19.51 -3.93 8.59
C GLN A 63 -19.18 -2.43 8.62
N LEU A 64 -18.58 -1.93 7.54
CA LEU A 64 -18.17 -0.52 7.44
C LEU A 64 -19.32 0.35 6.94
N ASP A 65 -19.50 1.51 7.57
CA ASP A 65 -20.60 2.46 7.32
C ASP A 65 -20.13 3.76 6.64
N ASN A 66 -18.99 4.31 7.06
CA ASN A 66 -18.44 5.55 6.52
C ASN A 66 -17.42 5.30 5.40
N VAL A 67 -17.94 5.09 4.19
CA VAL A 67 -17.15 4.62 3.03
C VAL A 67 -17.32 5.53 1.81
N VAL A 68 -16.23 5.77 1.07
CA VAL A 68 -16.22 6.29 -0.30
C VAL A 68 -15.67 5.21 -1.24
N LEU A 69 -16.36 5.00 -2.37
CA LEU A 69 -15.92 4.10 -3.44
C LEU A 69 -15.47 4.95 -4.63
N ALA A 70 -14.24 4.76 -5.10
CA ALA A 70 -13.69 5.50 -6.22
C ALA A 70 -13.17 4.57 -7.32
N GLN A 71 -13.48 4.90 -8.58
CA GLN A 71 -12.84 4.24 -9.72
C GLN A 71 -11.46 4.86 -9.96
N GLN A 72 -10.42 4.04 -9.95
CA GLN A 72 -9.09 4.44 -10.41
C GLN A 72 -9.15 4.79 -11.89
N ASN A 73 -8.45 5.86 -12.29
CA ASN A 73 -8.43 6.27 -13.69
C ASN A 73 -7.83 5.15 -14.57
N PRO A 74 -8.56 4.60 -15.56
CA PRO A 74 -8.06 3.50 -16.37
C PRO A 74 -6.80 3.85 -17.16
N HIS A 75 -6.62 5.13 -17.51
CA HIS A 75 -5.44 5.59 -18.26
C HIS A 75 -4.15 5.50 -17.45
N ILE A 76 -4.20 5.64 -16.11
CA ILE A 76 -3.00 5.53 -15.27
C ILE A 76 -2.70 4.07 -14.92
N ILE A 77 -3.73 3.21 -14.87
CA ILE A 77 -3.52 1.76 -14.77
C ILE A 77 -2.69 1.29 -15.96
N ASP A 78 -3.02 1.75 -17.17
CA ASP A 78 -2.25 1.48 -18.40
C ASP A 78 -0.83 2.09 -18.42
N GLN A 79 -0.53 2.99 -17.49
CA GLN A 79 0.80 3.57 -17.27
C GLN A 79 1.58 2.87 -16.15
N GLY A 80 1.06 1.80 -15.57
CA GLY A 80 1.74 1.00 -14.55
C GLY A 80 1.26 1.24 -13.12
N VAL A 81 0.20 2.02 -12.91
CA VAL A 81 -0.44 2.19 -11.61
C VAL A 81 -1.39 1.02 -11.34
N PHE A 82 -0.84 -0.14 -11.01
CA PHE A 82 -1.62 -1.38 -10.83
C PHE A 82 -2.41 -1.44 -9.50
N HIS A 83 -2.05 -0.60 -8.52
CA HIS A 83 -2.74 -0.43 -7.24
C HIS A 83 -2.87 1.06 -6.89
N ASN A 84 -3.86 1.42 -6.06
CA ASN A 84 -4.05 2.80 -5.60
C ASN A 84 -2.83 3.34 -4.83
N ASP A 85 -2.16 2.51 -4.03
CA ASP A 85 -0.97 2.91 -3.27
C ASP A 85 0.27 3.25 -4.12
N VAL A 86 0.17 3.17 -5.45
CA VAL A 86 1.18 3.69 -6.40
C VAL A 86 0.87 5.13 -6.82
N ILE A 87 -0.32 5.67 -6.53
CA ILE A 87 -0.75 7.02 -6.96
C ILE A 87 -1.42 7.86 -5.87
N ALA A 88 -1.81 7.25 -4.75
CA ALA A 88 -2.40 7.94 -3.61
C ALA A 88 -2.09 7.20 -2.30
N THR A 89 -1.84 7.96 -1.23
CA THR A 89 -1.60 7.43 0.11
C THR A 89 -2.09 8.43 1.15
N GLY A 90 -2.54 7.95 2.30
CA GLY A 90 -3.06 8.82 3.36
C GLY A 90 -2.88 8.21 4.73
N CYS A 91 -2.78 9.03 5.77
CA CYS A 91 -2.65 8.60 7.15
C CYS A 91 -3.31 9.62 8.08
N GLY A 92 -4.14 9.15 9.02
CA GLY A 92 -4.87 10.04 9.91
C GLY A 92 -5.78 10.98 9.13
N SER A 93 -5.57 12.28 9.25
CA SER A 93 -6.31 13.32 8.51
C SER A 93 -5.57 13.82 7.26
N PHE A 94 -4.42 13.27 6.91
CA PHE A 94 -3.65 13.70 5.73
C PHE A 94 -3.85 12.76 4.55
N PHE A 95 -4.07 13.33 3.36
CA PHE A 95 -4.25 12.59 2.11
C PHE A 95 -3.39 13.19 1.00
N LEU A 96 -2.48 12.39 0.45
CA LEU A 96 -1.61 12.73 -0.66
C LEU A 96 -2.05 11.94 -1.90
N LEU A 97 -2.39 12.64 -2.98
CA LEU A 97 -2.84 12.01 -4.22
C LEU A 97 -2.44 12.80 -5.46
N HIS A 98 -2.26 12.11 -6.57
CA HIS A 98 -2.11 12.73 -7.89
C HIS A 98 -3.47 13.16 -8.47
N GLU A 99 -3.52 14.24 -9.24
CA GLU A 99 -4.77 14.75 -9.83
C GLU A 99 -5.44 13.76 -10.80
N GLU A 100 -4.64 12.94 -11.48
CA GLU A 100 -5.13 11.89 -12.39
C GLU A 100 -5.49 10.57 -11.69
N ALA A 101 -5.49 10.48 -10.34
CA ALA A 101 -5.68 9.22 -9.60
C ALA A 101 -7.02 8.52 -9.89
N TYR A 102 -8.12 9.27 -10.00
CA TYR A 102 -9.47 8.73 -10.14
C TYR A 102 -10.16 9.26 -11.41
N VAL A 103 -11.21 8.55 -11.87
CA VAL A 103 -12.01 8.99 -13.04
C VAL A 103 -12.60 10.39 -12.84
N ASN A 104 -12.99 10.72 -11.61
CA ASN A 104 -13.41 12.07 -11.22
C ASN A 104 -12.78 12.46 -9.88
N THR A 105 -11.47 12.75 -9.89
CA THR A 105 -10.69 13.04 -8.68
C THR A 105 -11.29 14.17 -7.83
N HIS A 106 -11.79 15.24 -8.45
CA HIS A 106 -12.40 16.35 -7.70
C HIS A 106 -13.69 15.93 -6.98
N ALA A 107 -14.59 15.19 -7.63
CA ALA A 107 -15.80 14.70 -6.97
C ALA A 107 -15.48 13.72 -5.83
N VAL A 108 -14.47 12.86 -6.00
CA VAL A 108 -14.00 11.95 -4.93
C VAL A 108 -13.46 12.75 -3.75
N ILE A 109 -12.65 13.79 -4.01
CA ILE A 109 -12.15 14.72 -2.98
C ILE A 109 -13.30 15.40 -2.24
N GLU A 110 -14.29 15.92 -2.97
CA GLU A 110 -15.45 16.60 -2.38
C GLU A 110 -16.26 15.67 -1.48
N GLU A 111 -16.52 14.44 -1.93
CA GLU A 111 -17.22 13.44 -1.12
C GLU A 111 -16.43 13.07 0.15
N LEU A 112 -15.12 12.87 0.01
CA LEU A 112 -14.23 12.60 1.14
C LEU A 112 -14.24 13.76 2.14
N GLN A 113 -14.13 15.00 1.67
CA GLN A 113 -14.19 16.18 2.54
C GLN A 113 -15.54 16.30 3.25
N GLN A 114 -16.65 16.10 2.55
CA GLN A 114 -17.98 16.11 3.18
C GLN A 114 -18.10 15.05 4.27
N LYS A 115 -17.74 13.79 3.97
CA LYS A 115 -17.83 12.68 4.95
C LYS A 115 -16.84 12.83 6.10
N ALA A 116 -15.71 13.48 5.86
CA ALA A 116 -14.73 13.82 6.90
C ALA A 116 -15.06 15.12 7.66
N LYS A 117 -16.18 15.81 7.34
CA LYS A 117 -16.54 17.11 7.91
C LYS A 117 -15.44 18.17 7.73
N ASN A 118 -14.85 18.20 6.54
CA ASN A 118 -13.75 19.09 6.13
C ASN A 118 -12.48 18.96 7.00
N SER A 119 -12.27 17.81 7.64
CA SER A 119 -11.11 17.57 8.50
C SER A 119 -9.88 17.05 7.75
N LEU A 120 -10.02 16.66 6.48
CA LEU A 120 -8.89 16.15 5.70
C LEU A 120 -8.00 17.29 5.20
N GLN A 121 -6.71 17.15 5.45
CA GLN A 121 -5.66 17.93 4.80
C GLN A 121 -5.27 17.21 3.50
N ILE A 122 -5.71 17.76 2.37
CA ILE A 122 -5.48 17.18 1.05
C ILE A 122 -4.28 17.85 0.39
N ALA A 123 -3.32 17.03 -0.01
CA ALA A 123 -2.21 17.40 -0.88
C ALA A 123 -2.45 16.82 -2.28
N LEU A 124 -3.09 17.60 -3.14
CA LEU A 124 -3.26 17.29 -4.55
C LEU A 124 -1.96 17.62 -5.29
N ILE A 125 -1.42 16.66 -6.02
CA ILE A 125 -0.23 16.82 -6.86
C ILE A 125 -0.70 16.93 -8.31
N GLU A 126 -0.43 18.08 -8.92
CA GLU A 126 -0.75 18.29 -10.33
C GLU A 126 0.28 17.60 -11.22
N LYS A 127 -0.15 17.13 -12.39
CA LYS A 127 0.67 16.49 -13.42
C LYS A 127 1.84 17.36 -13.85
N LYS A 128 1.68 18.68 -13.80
CA LYS A 128 2.74 19.65 -14.12
C LYS A 128 3.87 19.67 -13.08
N GLU A 129 3.59 19.23 -11.85
CA GLU A 129 4.57 19.15 -10.75
C GLU A 129 5.26 17.79 -10.73
N LEU A 130 4.51 16.72 -11.00
CA LEU A 130 4.98 15.35 -11.06
C LEU A 130 4.08 14.59 -12.03
N SER A 131 4.61 14.16 -13.17
CA SER A 131 3.84 13.34 -14.11
C SER A 131 3.54 11.94 -13.55
N VAL A 132 2.53 11.25 -14.09
CA VAL A 132 2.23 9.85 -13.72
C VAL A 132 3.44 8.94 -13.92
N SER A 133 4.20 9.15 -15.01
CA SER A 133 5.43 8.36 -15.24
C SER A 133 6.48 8.58 -14.16
N GLU A 134 6.63 9.81 -13.67
CA GLU A 134 7.56 10.13 -12.58
C GLU A 134 7.04 9.63 -11.23
N ALA A 135 5.73 9.65 -11.01
CA ALA A 135 5.10 9.04 -9.83
C ALA A 135 5.38 7.52 -9.78
N VAL A 136 5.20 6.83 -10.92
CA VAL A 136 5.47 5.38 -11.05
C VAL A 136 6.96 5.07 -10.95
N SER A 137 7.87 5.89 -11.48
CA SER A 137 9.31 5.59 -11.40
C SER A 137 9.93 5.93 -10.04
N SER A 138 9.43 6.97 -9.37
CA SER A 138 9.93 7.40 -8.05
C SER A 138 9.30 6.65 -6.89
N TYR A 139 8.12 6.04 -7.08
CA TYR A 139 7.31 5.41 -6.02
C TYR A 139 6.94 6.36 -4.87
N LEU A 140 6.85 7.68 -5.13
CA LEU A 140 6.53 8.68 -4.11
C LEU A 140 5.27 8.32 -3.32
N PHE A 141 4.18 7.95 -4.02
CA PHE A 141 2.91 7.62 -3.37
C PHE A 141 2.92 6.26 -2.66
N ASN A 142 3.86 5.37 -3.02
CA ASN A 142 4.09 4.12 -2.30
C ASN A 142 4.96 4.31 -1.04
N SER A 143 5.17 5.56 -0.61
CA SER A 143 5.79 5.87 0.68
C SER A 143 4.83 5.58 1.84
N GLN A 144 5.40 5.38 3.03
CA GLN A 144 4.61 5.37 4.26
C GLN A 144 4.56 6.78 4.86
N ILE A 145 3.37 7.22 5.24
CA ILE A 145 3.20 8.40 6.09
C ILE A 145 2.90 7.89 7.48
N VAL A 146 3.74 8.24 8.45
CA VAL A 146 3.59 7.86 9.86
C VAL A 146 3.60 9.10 10.74
N ARG A 147 2.94 9.01 11.90
CA ARG A 147 2.91 10.08 12.90
C ARG A 147 3.57 9.61 14.18
N VAL A 148 4.58 10.36 14.62
CA VAL A 148 5.30 10.11 15.88
C VAL A 148 5.15 11.35 16.76
N GLY A 149 4.32 11.24 17.80
CA GLY A 149 3.88 12.41 18.57
C GLY A 149 3.17 13.43 17.67
N ASN A 150 3.76 14.62 17.54
CA ASN A 150 3.24 15.67 16.66
C ASN A 150 3.86 15.69 15.26
N SER A 151 4.92 14.92 15.04
CA SER A 151 5.67 14.94 13.78
C SER A 151 5.10 13.97 12.75
N GLN A 152 4.95 14.43 11.52
CA GLN A 152 4.61 13.64 10.34
C GLN A 152 5.89 13.27 9.58
N ILE A 153 6.11 11.97 9.41
CA ILE A 153 7.32 11.42 8.80
C ILE A 153 6.93 10.67 7.52
N LEU A 154 7.64 10.94 6.43
CA LEU A 154 7.55 10.21 5.18
C LEU A 154 8.70 9.20 5.09
N ILE A 155 8.37 7.91 4.97
CA ILE A 155 9.34 6.84 4.70
C ILE A 155 9.22 6.48 3.23
N ALA A 156 10.18 6.93 2.43
CA ALA A 156 10.17 6.86 0.97
C ALA A 156 11.33 5.97 0.45
N PRO A 157 11.21 5.35 -0.73
CA PRO A 157 12.33 4.63 -1.33
C PRO A 157 13.41 5.60 -1.84
N THR A 158 14.65 5.13 -2.00
CA THR A 158 15.77 5.91 -2.55
C THR A 158 15.50 6.47 -3.95
N GLU A 159 14.64 5.83 -4.73
CA GLU A 159 14.18 6.29 -6.04
C GLU A 159 13.43 7.62 -5.96
N THR A 160 12.74 7.88 -4.84
CA THR A 160 12.13 9.19 -4.55
C THR A 160 13.20 10.26 -4.30
N GLU A 161 14.30 9.92 -3.61
CA GLU A 161 15.42 10.83 -3.38
C GLU A 161 16.11 11.25 -4.68
N HIS A 162 16.23 10.32 -5.64
CA HIS A 162 16.85 10.56 -6.93
C HIS A 162 15.95 11.32 -7.92
N SER A 163 14.67 11.55 -7.61
CA SER A 163 13.73 12.26 -8.47
C SER A 163 13.64 13.75 -8.08
N PRO A 164 14.14 14.69 -8.92
CA PRO A 164 14.04 16.11 -8.62
C PRO A 164 12.59 16.61 -8.52
N ALA A 165 11.68 16.05 -9.33
CA ALA A 165 10.26 16.37 -9.28
C ALA A 165 9.61 15.92 -7.97
N ALA A 166 9.86 14.68 -7.55
CA ALA A 166 9.33 14.15 -6.30
C ALA A 166 9.86 14.93 -5.08
N LYS A 167 11.14 15.30 -5.07
CA LYS A 167 11.71 16.15 -4.03
C LYS A 167 11.04 17.51 -3.94
N LYS A 168 10.83 18.20 -5.06
CA LYS A 168 10.09 19.48 -5.10
C LYS A 168 8.68 19.34 -4.55
N VAL A 169 8.00 18.24 -4.86
CA VAL A 169 6.69 17.94 -4.28
C VAL A 169 6.81 17.79 -2.77
N ILE A 170 7.73 16.96 -2.28
CA ILE A 170 7.94 16.72 -0.84
C ILE A 170 8.23 18.03 -0.08
N ASP A 171 9.07 18.91 -0.64
CA ASP A 171 9.49 20.16 0.01
C ASP A 171 8.32 21.10 0.37
N ARG A 172 7.18 20.99 -0.34
CA ARG A 172 5.96 21.76 -0.05
C ARG A 172 4.91 21.02 0.79
N LEU A 173 5.13 19.75 1.09
CA LEU A 173 4.19 18.95 1.90
C LEU A 173 4.36 19.27 3.40
N PRO A 174 3.30 19.11 4.21
CA PRO A 174 3.37 19.22 5.67
C PRO A 174 4.08 17.98 6.27
N ILE A 175 5.34 17.74 5.89
CA ILE A 175 6.16 16.60 6.30
C ILE A 175 7.36 17.16 7.07
N ASP A 176 7.49 16.77 8.34
CA ASP A 176 8.56 17.26 9.21
C ASP A 176 9.90 16.56 8.93
N LYS A 177 9.84 15.30 8.48
CA LYS A 177 11.02 14.49 8.21
C LYS A 177 10.77 13.49 7.10
N VAL A 178 11.78 13.31 6.25
CA VAL A 178 11.82 12.27 5.24
C VAL A 178 12.92 11.28 5.59
N ILE A 179 12.61 9.98 5.51
CA ILE A 179 13.57 8.88 5.68
C ILE A 179 13.58 8.11 4.37
N PHE A 180 14.72 8.11 3.70
CA PHE A 180 14.92 7.32 2.49
C PHE A 180 15.45 5.92 2.84
N VAL A 181 14.81 4.88 2.33
CA VAL A 181 15.15 3.47 2.62
C VAL A 181 15.62 2.73 1.35
N PRO A 182 16.77 2.04 1.39
CA PRO A 182 17.31 1.32 0.24
C PRO A 182 16.68 -0.07 0.11
N ILE A 183 15.52 -0.16 -0.54
CA ILE A 183 14.76 -1.41 -0.75
C ILE A 183 14.82 -1.89 -2.21
N ASN A 184 15.99 -1.74 -2.84
CA ASN A 184 16.23 -1.99 -4.26
C ASN A 184 15.72 -3.36 -4.76
N GLN A 185 15.84 -4.42 -3.96
CA GLN A 185 15.36 -5.76 -4.34
C GLN A 185 13.84 -5.83 -4.46
N SER A 186 13.11 -5.16 -3.56
CA SER A 186 11.65 -5.05 -3.60
C SER A 186 11.22 -4.12 -4.75
N MET A 187 11.90 -2.99 -4.92
CA MET A 187 11.62 -2.02 -5.99
C MET A 187 11.79 -2.62 -7.38
N LYS A 188 12.77 -3.50 -7.60
CA LYS A 188 12.93 -4.26 -8.86
C LYS A 188 11.72 -5.14 -9.21
N ASN A 189 10.90 -5.50 -8.22
CA ASN A 189 9.65 -6.24 -8.39
C ASN A 189 8.40 -5.36 -8.20
N GLY A 190 8.56 -4.03 -8.16
CA GLY A 190 7.46 -3.08 -8.04
C GLY A 190 6.89 -2.93 -6.63
N GLY A 191 7.68 -3.20 -5.58
CA GLY A 191 7.26 -3.00 -4.19
C GLY A 191 8.05 -1.91 -3.49
N GLY A 192 7.41 -0.78 -3.18
CA GLY A 192 8.00 0.26 -2.33
C GLY A 192 7.71 0.06 -0.84
N PRO A 193 7.97 1.08 0.00
CA PRO A 193 7.81 0.96 1.46
C PRO A 193 6.39 0.62 1.90
N ALA A 194 5.36 1.09 1.20
CA ALA A 194 3.97 0.80 1.51
C ALA A 194 3.56 -0.64 1.13
N CYS A 195 4.08 -1.19 0.04
CA CYS A 195 3.78 -2.56 -0.36
C CYS A 195 4.30 -3.61 0.64
N LEU A 196 5.36 -3.27 1.40
CA LEU A 196 5.98 -4.17 2.38
C LEU A 196 5.30 -4.17 3.77
N ARG A 197 4.15 -3.52 3.92
CA ARG A 197 3.47 -3.39 5.23
C ARG A 197 1.96 -3.43 5.13
N LEU A 198 1.34 -3.99 6.16
CA LEU A 198 -0.09 -3.89 6.42
C LEU A 198 -0.33 -2.94 7.61
N ARG A 199 -1.28 -2.01 7.47
CA ARG A 199 -1.66 -1.09 8.54
C ARG A 199 -2.84 -1.63 9.32
N LEU A 200 -2.69 -1.70 10.63
CA LEU A 200 -3.75 -2.10 11.57
C LEU A 200 -3.90 -1.00 12.63
N SER A 201 -5.11 -0.47 12.78
CA SER A 201 -5.44 0.41 13.90
C SER A 201 -5.98 -0.44 15.03
N LEU A 202 -5.25 -0.46 16.15
CA LEU A 202 -5.58 -1.26 17.32
C LEU A 202 -5.69 -0.35 18.55
N THR A 203 -6.68 -0.61 19.38
CA THR A 203 -6.74 -0.10 20.75
C THR A 203 -5.63 -0.74 21.61
N PRO A 204 -5.31 -0.19 22.79
CA PRO A 204 -4.35 -0.81 23.70
C PRO A 204 -4.70 -2.25 24.07
N ASP A 205 -5.99 -2.55 24.30
CA ASP A 205 -6.46 -3.90 24.65
C ASP A 205 -6.35 -4.86 23.45
N GLU A 206 -6.69 -4.40 22.25
CA GLU A 206 -6.52 -5.19 21.03
C GLU A 206 -5.04 -5.48 20.76
N LEU A 207 -4.15 -4.50 20.96
CA LEU A 207 -2.70 -4.67 20.84
C LEU A 207 -2.15 -5.65 21.90
N ALA A 208 -2.69 -5.64 23.12
CA ALA A 208 -2.32 -6.62 24.14
C ALA A 208 -2.82 -8.04 23.80
N SER A 209 -3.88 -8.16 23.00
CA SER A 209 -4.48 -9.45 22.62
C SER A 209 -3.80 -10.14 21.43
N ILE A 210 -3.02 -9.42 20.61
CA ILE A 210 -2.31 -10.07 19.50
C ILE A 210 -1.14 -10.90 20.02
N ARG A 211 -0.60 -11.75 19.15
CA ARG A 211 0.57 -12.55 19.50
C ARG A 211 1.78 -11.64 19.74
N GLN A 212 2.33 -11.64 20.95
CA GLN A 212 3.31 -10.62 21.36
C GLN A 212 4.72 -10.83 20.78
N ASN A 213 5.09 -12.05 20.42
CA ASN A 213 6.38 -12.40 19.82
C ASN A 213 6.54 -11.93 18.35
N VAL A 214 5.50 -11.37 17.74
CA VAL A 214 5.58 -10.74 16.40
C VAL A 214 5.80 -9.23 16.48
N LEU A 215 5.72 -8.63 17.68
CA LEU A 215 6.00 -7.22 17.87
C LEU A 215 7.50 -6.96 17.72
N PHE A 216 7.83 -5.99 16.85
CA PHE A 216 9.22 -5.66 16.56
C PHE A 216 9.89 -5.06 17.80
N THR A 217 10.93 -5.75 18.26
CA THR A 217 11.74 -5.41 19.44
C THR A 217 13.19 -5.75 19.13
N GLU A 218 14.14 -5.18 19.87
CA GLU A 218 15.56 -5.48 19.70
C GLU A 218 15.87 -6.99 19.78
N PRO A 219 15.29 -7.77 20.72
CA PRO A 219 15.49 -9.22 20.74
C PRO A 219 14.92 -9.95 19.52
N LEU A 220 13.77 -9.52 18.98
CA LEU A 220 13.20 -10.12 17.78
C LEU A 220 14.05 -9.77 16.54
N TYR A 221 14.50 -8.53 16.44
CA TYR A 221 15.41 -8.08 15.39
C TYR A 221 16.67 -8.95 15.33
N GLU A 222 17.33 -9.17 16.46
CA GLU A 222 18.54 -9.99 16.52
C GLU A 222 18.29 -11.46 16.14
N LYS A 223 17.13 -12.03 16.49
CA LYS A 223 16.75 -13.39 16.05
C LYS A 223 16.54 -13.45 14.54
N LEU A 224 15.78 -12.52 13.98
CA LEU A 224 15.50 -12.45 12.55
C LEU A 224 16.80 -12.23 11.76
N ARG A 225 17.64 -11.28 12.20
CA ARG A 225 18.93 -10.98 11.58
C ARG A 225 19.83 -12.22 11.51
N LYS A 226 20.02 -12.91 12.64
CA LYS A 226 20.84 -14.13 12.68
C LYS A 226 20.29 -15.24 11.78
N CYS A 227 18.97 -15.44 11.76
CA CYS A 227 18.33 -16.42 10.88
C CYS A 227 18.54 -16.07 9.40
N ILE A 228 18.43 -14.79 9.03
CA ILE A 228 18.67 -14.35 7.65
C ILE A 228 20.14 -14.59 7.29
N GLU A 229 21.07 -14.16 8.14
CA GLU A 229 22.52 -14.32 7.93
C GLU A 229 22.97 -15.79 7.84
N SER A 230 22.31 -16.72 8.54
CA SER A 230 22.66 -18.14 8.49
C SER A 230 21.95 -18.90 7.36
N GLU A 231 20.69 -18.58 7.09
CA GLU A 231 19.85 -19.41 6.22
C GLU A 231 19.70 -18.90 4.79
N TYR A 232 19.73 -17.58 4.57
CA TYR A 232 19.38 -17.01 3.26
C TYR A 232 20.59 -17.02 2.31
N PRO A 233 20.40 -17.42 1.05
CA PRO A 233 21.48 -17.38 0.09
C PRO A 233 21.75 -15.94 -0.37
N GLU A 234 23.01 -15.62 -0.66
CA GLU A 234 23.39 -14.32 -1.25
C GLU A 234 22.96 -14.19 -2.71
N GLN A 235 22.72 -15.31 -3.39
CA GLN A 235 22.29 -15.38 -4.79
C GLN A 235 21.20 -16.44 -4.96
N PHE A 236 20.25 -16.16 -5.83
CA PHE A 236 19.15 -17.07 -6.15
C PHE A 236 18.79 -16.97 -7.63
N THR A 237 18.54 -18.12 -8.23
CA THR A 237 18.09 -18.29 -9.60
C THR A 237 16.89 -19.23 -9.65
N LEU A 238 16.15 -19.22 -10.76
CA LEU A 238 15.01 -20.14 -10.93
C LEU A 238 15.43 -21.62 -10.94
N ALA A 239 16.68 -21.94 -11.27
CA ALA A 239 17.18 -23.32 -11.26
C ALA A 239 17.30 -23.86 -9.83
N ASP A 240 17.56 -23.01 -8.84
CA ASP A 240 17.69 -23.42 -7.44
C ASP A 240 16.38 -23.97 -6.87
N LEU A 241 15.23 -23.57 -7.44
CA LEU A 241 13.92 -24.15 -7.09
C LEU A 241 13.83 -25.65 -7.40
N LEU A 242 14.68 -26.14 -8.31
CA LEU A 242 14.75 -27.56 -8.66
C LEU A 242 15.69 -28.34 -7.73
N ASP A 243 16.57 -27.69 -6.94
CA ASP A 243 17.43 -28.38 -5.97
C ASP A 243 16.59 -28.83 -4.76
N GLU A 244 16.56 -30.14 -4.52
CA GLU A 244 15.87 -30.75 -3.38
C GLU A 244 16.43 -30.29 -2.03
N ARG A 245 17.76 -30.08 -1.94
CA ARG A 245 18.40 -29.61 -0.71
C ARG A 245 17.97 -28.19 -0.39
N PHE A 246 17.84 -27.35 -1.41
CA PHE A 246 17.35 -25.98 -1.25
C PHE A 246 15.90 -25.97 -0.77
N ARG A 247 15.02 -26.78 -1.38
CA ARG A 247 13.63 -26.93 -0.95
C ARG A 247 13.51 -27.40 0.50
N LYS A 248 14.29 -28.41 0.90
CA LYS A 248 14.34 -28.86 2.30
C LYS A 248 14.82 -27.77 3.25
N LYS A 249 15.85 -27.00 2.87
CA LYS A 249 16.32 -25.87 3.67
C LYS A 249 15.25 -24.80 3.86
N ILE A 250 14.43 -24.51 2.84
CA ILE A 250 13.29 -23.58 2.95
C ILE A 250 12.30 -24.07 4.00
N GLU A 251 11.94 -25.35 3.99
CA GLU A 251 11.01 -25.93 4.97
C GLU A 251 11.56 -25.84 6.40
N GLU A 252 12.83 -26.23 6.60
CA GLU A 252 13.51 -26.16 7.90
C GLU A 252 13.61 -24.72 8.42
N THR A 253 13.97 -23.78 7.55
CA THR A 253 14.05 -22.34 7.90
C THR A 253 12.67 -21.79 8.26
N THR A 254 11.63 -22.17 7.51
CA THR A 254 10.25 -21.74 7.77
C THR A 254 9.75 -22.23 9.11
N LEU A 255 10.04 -23.49 9.46
CA LEU A 255 9.73 -24.07 10.77
C LEU A 255 10.50 -23.38 11.90
N SER A 256 11.78 -23.10 11.69
CA SER A 256 12.63 -22.37 12.65
C SER A 256 12.05 -20.99 12.95
N ILE A 257 11.74 -20.19 11.92
CA ILE A 257 11.11 -18.88 12.07
C ILE A 257 9.77 -18.99 12.80
N SER A 258 8.92 -19.94 12.41
CA SER A 258 7.61 -20.17 13.02
C SER A 258 7.69 -20.59 14.48
N SER A 259 8.82 -21.13 14.95
CA SER A 259 8.99 -21.57 16.34
C SER A 259 9.21 -20.40 17.32
N PHE A 260 9.72 -19.26 16.83
CA PHE A 260 9.96 -18.08 17.66
C PHE A 260 9.06 -16.89 17.33
N LEU A 261 8.27 -16.96 16.25
CA LEU A 261 7.11 -16.11 15.93
C LEU A 261 5.80 -16.73 16.41
#